data_AF-A0A3M7TW14-F1
#
_entry.id   AF-A0A3M7TW14-F1
#
_cell.length_a   1.000
_cell.length_b   1.000
_cell.length_c   1.000
_cell.angle_alpha   90.00
_cell.angle_beta   90.00
_cell.angle_gamma   90.00
#
_symmetry.space_group_name_H-M   'P 1'
#
loop_
_entity.id
_entity.type
_entity.pdbx_description
1 polymer ?
#
loop_
_entity_poly.entity_id
_entity_poly.type
_entity_poly.pdbx_seq_one_letter_code
_entity_poly.pdbx_strand_id
1 'polypeptide(L)'
;MPAESSIGNGNFEHVVVAIVNNIQASIFTTLVLKEIGGTRVWIKAQNMYHTEVHEKIGEDLVVHPKFNLGKRIAHNMASEKNIDFIDLSEDYCIVSEAKAGRGLELI
;
A
#
# COMPACT_ATOMS: atom_id res chain seq x y z
N MET A 1 -32.29 -0.36 12.52
CA MET A 1 -31.57 -1.33 11.66
C MET A 1 -30.10 -0.96 11.73
N PRO A 2 -29.17 -1.86 12.10
CA PRO A 2 -27.75 -1.56 12.00
C PRO A 2 -27.39 -1.41 10.50
N ALA A 3 -26.59 -0.38 10.19
CA ALA A 3 -26.30 0.08 8.82
C ALA A 3 -25.63 -0.99 7.91
N GLU A 4 -25.18 -2.08 8.53
CA GLU A 4 -24.44 -3.20 7.97
C GLU A 4 -25.25 -4.03 6.98
N SER A 5 -26.59 -3.98 7.10
CA SER A 5 -27.53 -4.76 6.27
C SER A 5 -27.76 -4.21 4.85
N SER A 6 -27.09 -3.12 4.46
CA SER A 6 -27.35 -2.41 3.19
C SER A 6 -26.24 -2.53 2.13
N ILE A 7 -25.09 -3.15 2.47
CA ILE A 7 -23.94 -3.30 1.57
C ILE A 7 -23.91 -4.75 1.08
N GLY A 8 -24.53 -4.97 -0.08
CA GLY A 8 -24.56 -6.18 -0.91
C GLY A 8 -24.11 -7.52 -0.32
N ASN A 9 -25.07 -8.43 -0.06
CA ASN A 9 -24.99 -9.91 0.04
C ASN A 9 -23.70 -10.61 0.54
N GLY A 10 -22.81 -9.97 1.30
CA GLY A 10 -21.74 -10.63 2.06
C GLY A 10 -20.66 -11.38 1.24
N ASN A 11 -20.69 -11.33 -0.10
CA ASN A 11 -19.81 -12.14 -0.96
C ASN A 11 -18.69 -11.30 -1.60
N PHE A 12 -17.89 -10.61 -0.78
CA PHE A 12 -16.67 -9.98 -1.29
C PHE A 12 -15.48 -10.91 -1.05
N GLU A 13 -14.78 -11.30 -2.12
CA GLU A 13 -13.55 -12.09 -1.98
C GLU A 13 -12.38 -11.23 -1.45
N HIS A 14 -12.42 -9.92 -1.74
CA HIS A 14 -11.40 -8.96 -1.39
C HIS A 14 -12.04 -7.65 -0.90
N VAL A 15 -11.59 -7.16 0.26
CA VAL A 15 -12.01 -5.88 0.83
C VAL A 15 -10.78 -5.04 1.18
N VAL A 16 -10.83 -3.77 0.81
CA VAL A 16 -9.80 -2.78 1.16
C VAL A 16 -10.37 -1.81 2.17
N VAL A 17 -9.72 -1.67 3.33
CA VAL A 17 -10.08 -0.70 4.37
C VAL A 17 -9.04 0.42 4.39
N ALA A 18 -9.47 1.61 3.98
CA ALA A 18 -8.60 2.78 3.82
C ALA A 18 -8.93 3.91 4.83
N ILE A 19 -9.33 3.55 6.06
CA ILE A 19 -9.70 4.50 7.11
C ILE A 19 -8.44 4.98 7.83
N VAL A 20 -8.09 6.26 7.68
CA VAL A 20 -6.84 6.82 8.25
C VAL A 20 -7.09 7.79 9.40
N ASN A 21 -8.18 8.55 9.39
CA ASN A 21 -8.42 9.58 10.41
C ASN A 21 -9.00 9.00 11.72
N ASN A 22 -9.36 7.71 11.72
CA ASN A 22 -9.88 7.02 12.89
C ASN A 22 -9.32 5.58 12.92
N ILE A 23 -8.23 5.40 13.65
CA ILE A 23 -7.56 4.10 13.80
C ILE A 23 -8.50 3.07 14.44
N GLN A 24 -9.31 3.48 15.42
CA GLN A 24 -10.26 2.57 16.11
C GLN A 24 -11.32 2.05 15.14
N ALA A 25 -11.87 2.92 14.29
CA ALA A 25 -12.81 2.50 13.26
C ALA A 25 -12.15 1.55 12.25
N SER A 26 -10.91 1.83 11.83
CA SER A 26 -10.16 0.92 10.95
C SER A 26 -10.02 -0.47 11.57
N ILE A 27 -9.56 -0.54 12.82
CA ILE A 27 -9.39 -1.79 13.58
C ILE A 27 -10.72 -2.54 13.72
N PHE A 28 -11.77 -1.83 14.12
CA PHE A 28 -13.08 -2.45 14.34
C PHE A 28 -13.68 -2.99 13.04
N THR A 29 -13.59 -2.22 11.94
CA THR A 29 -14.03 -2.67 10.62
C THR A 29 -13.30 -3.93 10.19
N THR A 30 -11.97 -4.00 10.35
CA THR A 30 -11.21 -5.23 10.07
C THR A 30 -11.73 -6.41 10.87
N LEU A 31 -11.87 -6.22 12.18
CA LEU A 31 -12.24 -7.29 13.09
C LEU A 31 -13.57 -7.94 12.64
N VAL A 32 -14.56 -7.10 12.35
CA VAL A 32 -15.87 -7.54 11.83
C VAL A 32 -15.72 -8.28 10.50
N LEU A 33 -14.91 -7.76 9.56
CA LEU A 33 -14.69 -8.41 8.26
C LEU A 33 -14.02 -9.80 8.42
N LYS A 34 -13.10 -9.93 9.38
CA LYS A 34 -12.45 -11.21 9.67
C LYS A 34 -13.38 -12.20 10.36
N GLU A 35 -14.28 -11.74 11.22
CA GLU A 35 -15.31 -12.58 11.85
C GLU A 35 -16.33 -13.13 10.83
N ILE A 36 -16.67 -12.35 9.80
CA ILE A 36 -17.58 -12.79 8.72
C ILE A 36 -16.95 -13.93 7.88
N GLY A 37 -15.61 -13.98 7.81
CA GLY A 37 -14.88 -15.04 7.12
C GLY A 37 -14.92 -14.94 5.58
N GLY A 38 -14.06 -15.71 4.91
CA GLY A 38 -14.05 -15.84 3.45
C GLY A 38 -13.53 -14.62 2.66
N THR A 39 -13.23 -13.51 3.33
CA THR A 39 -12.79 -12.26 2.71
C THR A 39 -11.31 -12.00 2.96
N ARG A 40 -10.53 -11.75 1.90
CA ARG A 40 -9.17 -11.22 2.03
C ARG A 40 -9.22 -9.72 2.32
N VAL A 41 -8.59 -9.28 3.40
CA VAL A 41 -8.65 -7.90 3.89
C VAL A 41 -7.28 -7.23 3.73
N TRP A 42 -7.26 -6.11 3.01
CA TRP A 42 -6.09 -5.26 2.83
C TRP A 42 -6.30 -3.90 3.47
N ILE A 43 -5.28 -3.40 4.17
CA ILE A 43 -5.43 -2.19 4.97
C ILE A 43 -4.34 -1.18 4.71
N LYS A 44 -4.78 0.08 4.71
CA LYS A 44 -3.87 1.22 4.78
C LYS A 44 -3.57 1.58 6.23
N ALA A 45 -2.35 1.32 6.68
CA ALA A 45 -1.90 1.72 8.01
C ALA A 45 -1.38 3.17 8.05
N GLN A 46 -1.64 3.82 9.18
CA GLN A 46 -1.24 5.22 9.42
C GLN A 46 0.19 5.30 9.97
N ASN A 47 0.58 4.35 10.81
CA ASN A 47 1.88 4.28 11.49
C ASN A 47 2.22 2.82 11.84
N MET A 48 3.39 2.57 12.42
CA MET A 48 3.86 1.22 12.74
C MET A 48 3.01 0.53 13.81
N TYR A 49 2.54 1.24 14.83
CA TYR A 49 1.66 0.65 15.85
C TYR A 49 0.32 0.19 15.25
N HIS A 50 -0.25 0.96 14.32
CA HIS A 50 -1.45 0.58 13.58
C HIS A 50 -1.21 -0.70 12.74
N THR A 51 0.01 -0.87 12.24
CA THR A 51 0.44 -2.07 11.50
C THR A 51 0.49 -3.28 12.41
N GLU A 52 1.18 -3.15 13.54
CA GLU A 52 1.36 -4.22 14.51
C GLU A 52 0.02 -4.73 15.05
N VAL A 53 -0.95 -3.83 15.26
CA VAL A 53 -2.30 -4.22 15.68
C VAL A 53 -2.99 -5.05 14.60
N HIS A 54 -2.91 -4.63 13.35
CA HIS A 54 -3.56 -5.32 12.22
C HIS A 54 -2.92 -6.65 11.86
N GLU A 55 -1.60 -6.74 11.95
CA GLU A 55 -0.87 -8.01 11.82
C GLU A 55 -1.33 -9.02 12.89
N LYS A 56 -1.56 -8.55 14.12
CA LYS A 56 -2.10 -9.40 15.21
C LYS A 56 -3.55 -9.82 15.01
N ILE A 57 -4.36 -9.01 14.32
CA ILE A 57 -5.75 -9.35 13.96
C ILE A 57 -5.78 -10.39 12.82
N GLY A 58 -4.71 -10.48 12.03
CA GLY A 58 -4.56 -11.48 10.97
C GLY A 58 -4.99 -10.99 9.59
N GLU A 59 -4.79 -9.72 9.30
CA GLU A 59 -5.02 -9.15 7.96
C GLU A 59 -4.09 -9.75 6.89
N ASP A 60 -4.55 -9.76 5.63
CA ASP A 60 -3.80 -10.39 4.54
C ASP A 60 -2.68 -9.49 4.01
N LEU A 61 -2.84 -8.16 4.10
CA LEU A 61 -1.83 -7.19 3.68
C LEU A 61 -2.02 -5.85 4.38
N VAL A 62 -0.94 -5.33 4.97
CA VAL A 62 -0.88 -3.95 5.48
C VAL A 62 0.03 -3.11 4.59
N VAL A 63 -0.48 -2.00 4.07
CA VAL A 63 0.23 -1.09 3.16
C VAL A 63 0.46 0.29 3.77
N HIS A 64 1.64 0.85 3.48
CA HIS A 64 2.04 2.21 3.83
C HIS A 64 2.31 3.09 2.61
N PRO A 65 1.28 3.62 1.93
CA PRO A 65 1.45 4.33 0.66
C PRO A 65 2.39 5.54 0.77
N LYS A 66 2.26 6.34 1.84
CA LYS A 66 3.08 7.54 2.02
C LYS A 66 4.55 7.23 2.29
N PHE A 67 4.80 6.24 3.15
CA PHE A 67 6.15 5.83 3.49
C PHE A 67 6.87 5.22 2.27
N ASN A 68 6.20 4.28 1.59
CA ASN A 68 6.75 3.60 0.42
C ASN A 68 7.01 4.60 -0.73
N LEU A 69 6.09 5.52 -0.98
CA LEU A 69 6.28 6.58 -1.96
C LEU A 69 7.42 7.52 -1.56
N GLY A 70 7.52 7.88 -0.27
CA GLY A 70 8.60 8.71 0.24
C GLY A 70 9.98 8.07 0.04
N LYS A 71 10.11 6.77 0.32
CA LYS A 71 11.33 6.00 0.04
C LYS A 71 11.70 6.06 -1.44
N ARG A 72 10.72 5.86 -2.33
CA ARG A 72 10.93 5.92 -3.78
C ARG A 72 11.39 7.30 -4.24
N ILE A 73 10.76 8.36 -3.74
CA ILE A 73 11.17 9.75 -4.03
C ILE A 73 12.59 10.02 -3.53
N ALA A 74 12.93 9.61 -2.31
CA ALA A 74 14.26 9.82 -1.74
C ALA A 74 15.36 9.14 -2.56
N HIS A 75 15.12 7.92 -3.05
CA HIS A 75 16.04 7.22 -3.95
C HIS A 75 16.22 7.96 -5.28
N ASN A 76 15.14 8.47 -5.88
CA ASN A 76 15.23 9.25 -7.12
C ASN A 76 15.98 10.58 -6.91
N MET A 77 15.83 11.22 -5.75
CA MET A 77 16.59 12.44 -5.43
C MET A 77 18.07 12.18 -5.22
N ALA A 78 18.45 10.99 -4.72
CA ALA A 78 19.84 10.63 -4.51
C ALA A 78 20.60 10.28 -5.80
N SER A 79 19.90 10.03 -6.92
CA SER A 79 20.51 9.71 -8.22
C SER A 79 19.88 10.49 -9.36
N GLU A 80 20.60 11.50 -9.88
CA GLU A 80 20.13 12.40 -10.95
C GLU A 80 19.71 11.71 -12.26
N LYS A 81 20.12 10.44 -12.47
CA LYS A 81 19.88 9.70 -13.73
C LYS A 81 18.77 8.64 -13.65
N ASN A 82 18.26 8.34 -12.46
CA ASN A 82 17.27 7.29 -12.26
C ASN A 82 15.86 7.88 -12.41
N ILE A 83 15.11 7.42 -13.41
CA ILE A 83 13.71 7.84 -13.62
C ILE A 83 12.80 7.09 -12.63
N ASP A 84 13.01 5.79 -12.50
CA ASP A 84 12.22 4.90 -11.65
C ASP A 84 12.98 3.60 -11.40
N PHE A 85 12.64 2.90 -10.33
CA PHE A 85 13.20 1.59 -10.01
C PHE A 85 12.13 0.64 -9.49
N ILE A 86 12.32 -0.65 -9.78
CA ILE A 86 11.46 -1.74 -9.32
C ILE A 86 12.34 -2.73 -8.56
N ASP A 87 12.08 -2.88 -7.26
CA ASP A 87 12.73 -3.90 -6.43
C ASP A 87 12.23 -5.30 -6.83
N LEU A 88 13.14 -6.23 -7.13
CA LEU A 88 12.84 -7.64 -7.39
C LEU A 88 13.10 -8.50 -6.16
N SER A 89 14.18 -8.19 -5.43
CA SER A 89 14.56 -8.82 -4.16
C SER A 89 15.43 -7.87 -3.34
N GLU A 90 15.91 -8.31 -2.18
CA GLU A 90 16.86 -7.53 -1.36
C GLU A 90 18.16 -7.19 -2.11
N ASP A 91 18.59 -8.07 -3.01
CA ASP A 91 19.87 -7.95 -3.73
C ASP A 91 19.71 -7.42 -5.16
N TYR A 92 18.50 -7.44 -5.73
CA TYR A 92 18.27 -7.12 -7.14
C TYR A 92 17.14 -6.11 -7.33
N CYS A 93 17.40 -5.09 -8.15
CA CYS A 93 16.40 -4.16 -8.65
C CYS A 93 16.60 -3.87 -10.13
N ILE A 94 15.51 -3.52 -10.82
CA ILE A 94 15.54 -2.96 -12.17
C ILE A 94 15.52 -1.46 -12.04
N VAL A 95 16.51 -0.78 -12.62
CA VAL A 95 16.57 0.69 -12.66
C VAL A 95 16.30 1.14 -14.10
N SER A 96 15.38 2.08 -14.25
CA SER A 96 15.16 2.78 -15.51
C SER A 96 15.96 4.08 -15.52
N GLU A 97 16.85 4.22 -16.50
CA GLU A 97 17.67 5.41 -16.66
C GLU A 97 17.16 6.28 -17.82
N ALA A 98 17.19 7.60 -17.62
CA ALA A 98 17.00 8.54 -18.72
C ALA A 98 18.28 8.62 -19.54
N LYS A 99 18.28 8.08 -20.76
CA LYS A 99 19.29 8.50 -21.75
C LYS A 99 18.92 9.88 -22.27
N ALA A 100 19.77 10.88 -22.03
CA ALA A 100 19.74 12.11 -22.81
C ALA A 100 19.87 11.72 -24.29
N GLY A 101 18.83 12.03 -25.09
CA GLY A 101 18.90 11.85 -26.53
C GLY A 101 20.09 12.65 -27.06
N ARG A 102 20.95 12.02 -27.88
CA ARG A 102 21.94 12.76 -28.67
C ARG A 102 21.19 13.63 -29.67
N GLY A 103 20.92 14.88 -29.30
CA GLY A 103 20.51 15.93 -30.20
C GLY A 103 21.54 17.05 -30.12
N LEU A 104 22.15 17.36 -31.28
CA LEU A 104 23.07 18.48 -31.57
C LEU A 104 24.51 18.21 -31.05
N GLU A 105 25.57 18.12 -31.85
CA GLU A 105 25.95 18.96 -33.00
C GLU A 105 26.38 18.14 -34.25
N LEU A 106 25.75 18.43 -35.38
CA LEU A 106 26.29 18.30 -36.73
C LEU A 106 25.94 19.61 -37.43
N ILE A 107 26.73 20.66 -37.20
CA ILE A 107 27.04 21.77 -38.12
C ILE A 107 28.44 22.26 -37.77
#